data_AF-A0A0L1JU30-F1
#
_entry.id   AF-A0A0L1JU30-F1
#
_cell.length_a   1.000
_cell.length_b   1.000
_cell.length_c   1.000
_cell.angle_alpha   90.00
_cell.angle_beta   90.00
_cell.angle_gamma   90.00
#
_symmetry.space_group_name_H-M   'P 1'
#
loop_
_entity.id
_entity.type
_entity.pdbx_description
1 polymer ?
#
loop_
_entity_poly.entity_id
_entity_poly.type
_entity_poly.pdbx_seq_one_letter_code
_entity_poly.pdbx_strand_id
1 'polypeptide(L)'
;MTLDSLIFDEIDGPKVREAVQRHLRAMEREGGQQATSNALAAAAGLVEFAAYELARDKGSDTVSRLILLSAELDRVAAEYAEAG
;
A
#
# COMPACT_ATOMS: atom_id res chain seq x y z
N MET A 1 -3.60 -7.07 20.96
CA MET A 1 -2.89 -7.38 19.70
C MET A 1 -3.41 -6.37 18.68
N THR A 2 -2.58 -5.42 18.26
CA THR A 2 -2.97 -4.37 17.29
C THR A 2 -2.73 -4.89 15.87
N LEU A 3 -3.50 -4.42 14.88
CA LEU A 3 -3.30 -4.75 13.46
C LEU A 3 -1.84 -4.51 13.01
N ASP A 4 -1.18 -3.53 13.63
CA ASP A 4 0.25 -3.22 13.49
C ASP A 4 1.20 -4.38 13.78
N SER A 5 0.83 -5.38 14.58
CA SER A 5 1.72 -6.50 14.90
C SER A 5 1.55 -7.70 13.97
N LEU A 6 0.51 -7.73 13.12
CA LEU A 6 0.20 -8.89 12.26
C LEU A 6 0.66 -8.71 10.82
N ILE A 7 0.80 -7.48 10.34
CA ILE A 7 1.11 -7.18 8.93
C ILE A 7 2.63 -7.00 8.70
N PHE A 8 3.39 -6.63 9.74
CA PHE A 8 4.71 -6.04 9.57
C PHE A 8 5.89 -6.90 10.01
N ASP A 9 5.70 -8.09 10.58
CA ASP A 9 6.85 -8.94 10.94
C ASP A 9 7.61 -9.47 9.70
N GLU A 10 7.01 -9.40 8.50
CA GLU A 10 7.56 -9.96 7.25
C GLU A 10 7.87 -8.93 6.14
N ILE A 11 7.65 -7.62 6.37
CA ILE A 11 7.95 -6.57 5.37
C ILE A 11 9.39 -6.08 5.53
N ASP A 12 10.29 -6.61 4.70
CA ASP A 12 11.70 -6.26 4.65
C ASP A 12 11.97 -5.05 3.74
N GLY A 13 11.52 -3.88 4.19
CA GLY A 13 11.68 -2.61 3.46
C GLY A 13 11.36 -1.41 4.36
N PRO A 14 12.35 -0.74 4.96
CA PRO A 14 12.11 0.32 5.93
C PRO A 14 11.23 1.45 5.37
N LYS A 15 11.36 1.76 4.07
CA LYS A 15 10.58 2.80 3.38
C LYS A 15 9.11 2.43 3.16
N VAL A 16 8.85 1.17 2.78
CA VAL A 16 7.47 0.69 2.55
C VAL A 16 6.73 0.60 3.88
N ARG A 17 7.39 0.04 4.90
CA ARG A 17 6.84 -0.04 6.26
C ARG A 17 6.43 1.34 6.78
N GLU A 18 7.31 2.34 6.63
CA GLU A 18 7.03 3.71 7.06
C GLU A 18 5.88 4.36 6.28
N ALA A 19 5.81 4.13 4.95
CA ALA A 19 4.72 4.64 4.12
C ALA A 19 3.36 4.03 4.54
N VAL A 20 3.28 2.71 4.68
CA VAL A 20 2.03 2.01 5.07
C VAL A 20 1.59 2.43 6.47
N GLN A 21 2.51 2.50 7.44
CA GLN A 21 2.18 2.94 8.81
C GLN A 21 1.65 4.37 8.85
N ARG A 22 2.18 5.26 8.03
CA ARG A 22 1.71 6.64 7.92
C ARG A 22 0.25 6.70 7.44
N HIS A 23 -0.08 5.93 6.40
CA HIS A 23 -1.43 5.87 5.87
C HIS A 23 -2.42 5.23 6.84
N LEU A 24 -2.04 4.13 7.51
CA LEU A 24 -2.88 3.50 8.54
C LEU A 24 -3.18 4.48 9.69
N ARG A 25 -2.19 5.22 10.17
CA ARG A 25 -2.39 6.25 11.21
C ARG A 25 -3.20 7.45 10.73
N ALA A 26 -3.24 7.73 9.43
CA ALA A 26 -4.09 8.77 8.86
C ALA A 26 -5.55 8.28 8.79
N MET A 27 -5.78 7.02 8.41
CA MET A 27 -7.10 6.38 8.42
C MET A 27 -7.75 6.35 9.81
N GLU A 28 -6.97 6.19 10.88
CA GLU A 28 -7.53 6.22 12.25
C GLU A 28 -8.05 7.61 12.66
N ARG A 29 -7.57 8.66 11.99
CA ARG A 29 -7.91 10.07 12.28
C ARG A 29 -8.91 10.66 11.31
N GLU A 30 -9.00 10.08 10.11
CA GLU A 30 -9.81 10.57 9.00
C GLU A 30 -10.99 9.62 8.76
N GLY A 31 -12.15 10.15 8.39
CA GLY A 31 -13.35 9.37 8.08
C GLY A 31 -13.75 9.52 6.61
N GLY A 32 -14.63 8.65 6.13
CA GLY A 32 -15.22 8.79 4.79
C GLY A 32 -14.21 8.58 3.67
N GLN A 33 -14.33 9.38 2.59
CA GLN A 33 -13.56 9.20 1.35
C GLN A 33 -12.04 9.34 1.56
N GLN A 34 -11.62 10.18 2.49
CA GLN A 34 -10.20 10.35 2.83
C GLN A 34 -9.60 9.09 3.48
N ALA A 35 -10.37 8.42 4.36
CA ALA A 35 -9.94 7.14 4.93
C ALA A 35 -9.82 6.04 3.85
N THR A 36 -10.74 6.04 2.88
CA THR A 36 -10.69 5.14 1.72
C THR A 36 -9.48 5.43 0.83
N SER A 37 -9.18 6.70 0.56
CA SER A 37 -7.97 7.11 -0.17
C SER A 37 -6.70 6.60 0.50
N ASN A 38 -6.56 6.83 1.81
CA ASN A 38 -5.40 6.36 2.56
C ASN A 38 -5.27 4.82 2.56
N ALA A 39 -6.39 4.09 2.62
CA ALA A 39 -6.37 2.63 2.54
C ALA A 39 -5.85 2.13 1.19
N LEU A 40 -6.26 2.78 0.10
CA LEU A 40 -5.84 2.46 -1.26
C LEU A 40 -4.35 2.77 -1.45
N ALA A 41 -3.86 3.91 -0.97
CA ALA A 41 -2.43 4.26 -1.01
C ALA A 41 -1.57 3.27 -0.18
N ALA A 42 -2.05 2.85 0.99
CA ALA A 42 -1.38 1.83 1.79
C ALA A 42 -1.30 0.48 1.03
N ALA A 43 -2.39 0.08 0.37
CA ALA A 43 -2.43 -1.13 -0.43
C ALA A 43 -1.49 -1.05 -1.65
N ALA A 44 -1.41 0.10 -2.32
CA ALA A 44 -0.50 0.34 -3.43
C ALA A 44 0.97 0.08 -3.03
N GLY A 45 1.39 0.64 -1.89
CA GLY A 45 2.75 0.46 -1.37
C GLY A 45 3.07 -1.00 -0.99
N LEU A 46 2.10 -1.74 -0.44
CA LEU A 46 2.26 -3.16 -0.14
C LEU A 46 2.39 -4.01 -1.41
N VAL A 47 1.62 -3.69 -2.45
CA VAL A 47 1.66 -4.38 -3.74
C VAL A 47 2.98 -4.09 -4.46
N GLU A 48 3.49 -2.86 -4.42
CA GLU A 48 4.80 -2.51 -4.97
C GLU A 48 5.93 -3.30 -4.27
N PHE A 49 5.86 -3.41 -2.94
CA PHE A 49 6.81 -4.22 -2.18
C PHE A 49 6.76 -5.70 -2.54
N ALA A 50 5.55 -6.26 -2.67
CA ALA A 50 5.39 -7.63 -3.14
C ALA A 50 6.00 -7.82 -4.54
N ALA A 51 5.85 -6.85 -5.44
CA ALA A 51 6.48 -6.87 -6.75
C ALA A 51 8.02 -6.84 -6.65
N TYR A 52 8.58 -6.01 -5.79
CA TYR A 52 10.01 -5.92 -5.55
C TYR A 52 10.60 -7.24 -5.03
N GLU A 53 9.96 -7.86 -4.04
CA GLU A 53 10.40 -9.15 -3.49
C GLU A 53 10.28 -10.27 -4.54
N LEU A 54 9.20 -10.30 -5.33
CA LEU A 54 9.03 -11.29 -6.41
C LEU A 54 10.04 -11.12 -7.55
N ALA A 55 10.47 -9.88 -7.83
CA ALA A 55 11.47 -9.58 -8.84
C ALA A 55 12.84 -10.16 -8.45
N ARG A 56 13.13 -10.26 -7.15
CA ARG A 56 14.35 -10.93 -6.65
C ARG A 56 14.34 -12.44 -6.93
N ASP A 57 13.16 -13.06 -7.05
CA ASP A 57 12.98 -14.52 -7.13
C ASP A 57 12.53 -15.05 -8.51
N LYS A 58 12.72 -14.25 -9.58
CA LYS A 58 12.52 -14.57 -11.03
C LYS A 58 11.09 -14.52 -11.62
N GLY A 59 10.09 -13.98 -10.92
CA GLY A 59 8.70 -13.94 -11.43
C GLY A 59 8.36 -12.74 -12.32
N SER A 60 8.91 -12.60 -13.54
CA SER A 60 8.78 -11.35 -14.32
C SER A 60 7.35 -10.92 -14.70
N ASP A 61 6.48 -11.83 -15.15
CA ASP A 61 5.09 -11.49 -15.54
C ASP A 61 4.24 -11.07 -14.34
N THR A 62 4.41 -11.74 -13.20
CA THR A 62 3.69 -11.42 -11.96
C THR A 62 4.14 -10.07 -11.41
N VAL A 63 5.44 -9.75 -11.51
CA VAL A 63 5.98 -8.43 -11.12
C VAL A 63 5.33 -7.31 -11.91
N SER A 64 5.25 -7.43 -13.24
CA SER A 64 4.63 -6.40 -14.08
C SER A 64 3.16 -6.18 -13.72
N ARG A 65 2.41 -7.24 -13.42
CA ARG A 65 1.01 -7.13 -12.98
C ARG A 65 0.86 -6.45 -11.63
N LEU A 66 1.77 -6.74 -10.69
CA LEU A 66 1.76 -6.09 -9.37
C LEU A 66 2.10 -4.60 -9.48
N ILE A 67 3.08 -4.21 -10.29
CA ILE A 67 3.39 -2.79 -10.53
C ILE A 67 2.19 -2.04 -11.10
N LEU A 68 1.51 -2.62 -12.11
CA LEU A 68 0.31 -2.00 -12.69
C LEU A 68 -0.83 -1.90 -11.67
N LEU A 69 -1.02 -2.92 -10.83
CA LEU A 69 -2.02 -2.89 -9.77
C LEU A 69 -1.71 -1.82 -8.71
N SER A 70 -0.44 -1.68 -8.32
CA SER A 70 -0.01 -0.63 -7.40
C SER A 70 -0.30 0.77 -7.96
N ALA A 71 0.06 1.02 -9.22
CA ALA A 71 -0.21 2.30 -9.86
C ALA A 71 -1.71 2.62 -10.00
N GLU A 72 -2.55 1.61 -10.25
CA GLU A 72 -4.00 1.79 -10.29
C GLU A 72 -4.58 2.12 -8.91
N LEU A 73 -4.08 1.47 -7.85
CA LEU A 73 -4.48 1.77 -6.47
C LEU A 73 -4.11 3.21 -6.07
N ASP A 74 -2.92 3.68 -6.45
CA ASP A 74 -2.51 5.08 -6.23
C ASP A 74 -3.39 6.07 -7.01
N ARG A 75 -3.72 5.75 -8.26
CA ARG A 75 -4.62 6.57 -9.08
C ARG A 75 -6.00 6.69 -8.44
N VAL A 76 -6.61 5.59 -8.02
CA VAL A 76 -7.92 5.59 -7.36
C VAL A 76 -7.83 6.28 -5.99
N ALA A 77 -6.74 6.10 -5.25
CA ALA A 77 -6.51 6.82 -4.00
C ALA A 77 -6.57 8.34 -4.21
N ALA A 78 -5.91 8.85 -5.25
CA ALA A 78 -5.95 10.28 -5.58
C ALA A 78 -7.37 10.76 -5.93
N GLU A 79 -8.14 9.99 -6.71
CA GLU A 79 -9.53 10.34 -7.03
C GLU A 79 -10.41 10.48 -5.79
N TYR A 80 -10.23 9.59 -4.81
CA TYR A 80 -10.99 9.66 -3.55
C TYR A 80 -10.54 10.83 -2.66
N ALA A 81 -9.27 11.23 -2.71
CA ALA A 81 -8.78 12.40 -1.97
C ALA A 81 -9.29 13.72 -2.58
N GLU A 82 -9.47 13.77 -3.91
CA GLU A 82 -9.96 14.95 -4.62
C GLU A 82 -11.49 15.11 -4.55
N ALA A 83 -12.22 14.04 -4.19
CA ALA A 83 -13.68 14.03 -4.15
C ALA A 83 -14.30 14.44 -2.79
N GLY A 84 -13.49 14.49 -1.72
CA GLY A 84 -13.92 14.76 -0.34
C GLY A 84 -13.54 16.14 0.18
#